data_AF-A0A1I0FIJ4-F1
#
_entry.id   AF-A0A1I0FIJ4-F1
#
_cell.length_a   1.000
_cell.length_b   1.000
_cell.length_c   1.000
_cell.angle_alpha   90.00
_cell.angle_beta   90.00
_cell.angle_gamma   90.00
#
_symmetry.space_group_name_H-M   'P 1'
#
loop_
_entity.id
_entity.type
_entity.pdbx_description
1 polymer ?
#
loop_
_entity_poly.entity_id
_entity_poly.type
_entity_poly.pdbx_seq_one_letter_code
_entity_poly.pdbx_strand_id
1 'polypeptide(L)'
;MIISTPDDTPRSEHLLGDGSQYGVNLIYKVQPSPDGLAQAFILGEEFLGGEPGAMVLGDNIFYGNGFRTLLKATVRDAEENGRATVFGYYVTDPERFGVVAFDESV
;
A
#
# COMPACT_ATOMS: atom_id res chain seq x y z
N MET A 1 8.64 -1.04 -2.71
CA MET A 1 9.36 -1.38 -1.47
C MET A 1 8.55 -2.39 -0.66
N ILE A 2 9.20 -3.34 0.00
CA ILE A 2 8.62 -4.27 0.96
C ILE A 2 9.17 -3.94 2.34
N ILE A 3 8.27 -3.66 3.28
CA ILE A 3 8.60 -3.36 4.68
C ILE A 3 8.18 -4.55 5.52
N SER A 4 9.09 -5.07 6.35
CA SER A 4 8.81 -6.20 7.22
C SER A 4 9.61 -6.13 8.53
N THR A 5 9.39 -7.07 9.42
CA THR A 5 10.11 -7.19 10.70
C THR A 5 11.59 -7.54 10.47
N PRO A 6 12.49 -7.31 11.44
CA PRO A 6 13.90 -7.68 11.30
C PRO A 6 14.11 -9.16 10.98
N ASP A 7 13.24 -10.04 11.51
CA ASP A 7 13.33 -11.48 11.33
C ASP A 7 12.76 -11.95 9.98
N ASP A 8 11.77 -11.26 9.42
CA ASP A 8 11.06 -11.68 8.21
C ASP A 8 11.50 -10.94 6.93
N THR A 9 12.21 -9.81 7.06
CA THR A 9 12.81 -9.15 5.88
C THR A 9 13.74 -10.07 5.10
N PRO A 10 14.69 -10.81 5.72
CA PRO A 10 15.55 -11.74 4.99
C PRO A 10 14.77 -12.89 4.31
N ARG A 11 13.66 -13.32 4.92
CA ARG A 11 12.80 -14.37 4.35
C ARG A 11 12.04 -13.88 3.13
N SER A 12 11.55 -12.65 3.19
CA SER A 12 10.86 -11.99 2.09
C SER A 12 11.80 -11.79 0.90
N GLU A 13 13.04 -11.34 1.17
CA GLU A 13 14.09 -11.21 0.15
C GLU A 13 14.50 -12.56 -0.43
N HIS A 14 14.63 -13.61 0.40
CA HIS A 14 14.91 -14.96 -0.10
C HIS A 14 13.79 -15.50 -1.01
N LEU A 15 12.54 -15.21 -0.70
CA LEU A 15 11.38 -15.68 -1.46
C LEU A 15 11.21 -14.94 -2.80
N LEU A 16 11.35 -13.61 -2.79
CA LEU A 16 10.99 -12.76 -3.92
C LEU A 16 12.19 -12.27 -4.73
N GLY A 17 13.39 -12.31 -4.15
CA GLY A 17 14.63 -11.83 -4.76
C GLY A 17 14.58 -10.32 -5.03
N ASP A 18 15.25 -9.87 -6.08
CA ASP A 18 15.16 -8.47 -6.54
C ASP A 18 13.88 -8.16 -7.34
N GLY A 19 13.02 -9.17 -7.58
CA GLY A 19 11.81 -9.05 -8.39
C GLY A 19 12.02 -9.12 -9.89
N SER A 20 13.25 -9.27 -10.37
CA SER A 20 13.58 -9.33 -11.82
C SER A 20 12.82 -10.45 -12.55
N GLN A 21 12.57 -11.57 -11.87
CA GLN A 21 11.74 -12.68 -12.37
C GLN A 21 10.30 -12.28 -12.71
N TYR A 22 9.79 -11.20 -12.11
CA TYR A 22 8.45 -10.65 -12.34
C TYR A 22 8.46 -9.36 -13.17
N GLY A 23 9.64 -8.90 -13.62
CA GLY A 23 9.79 -7.64 -14.34
C GLY A 23 9.60 -6.38 -13.47
N VAL A 24 9.86 -6.48 -12.16
CA VAL A 24 9.80 -5.35 -11.22
C VAL A 24 11.10 -5.21 -10.44
N ASN A 25 11.29 -4.08 -9.76
CA ASN A 25 12.39 -3.85 -8.84
C ASN A 25 11.89 -3.85 -7.39
N LEU A 26 12.34 -4.81 -6.60
CA LEU A 26 11.98 -4.94 -5.18
C LEU A 26 13.12 -4.42 -4.30
N ILE A 27 12.75 -3.53 -3.37
CA ILE A 27 13.64 -2.97 -2.36
C ILE A 27 13.06 -3.31 -0.99
N TYR A 28 13.91 -3.72 -0.06
CA TYR A 28 13.52 -4.18 1.27
C TYR A 28 13.90 -3.16 2.34
N LYS A 29 13.04 -2.99 3.34
CA LYS A 29 13.30 -2.14 4.51
C LYS A 29 12.81 -2.84 5.78
N VAL A 30 13.58 -2.74 6.85
CA VAL A 30 13.21 -3.26 8.17
C VAL A 30 12.37 -2.21 8.90
N GLN A 31 11.23 -2.63 9.44
CA GLN A 31 10.48 -1.92 10.47
C GLN A 31 10.90 -2.46 11.84
N PRO A 32 11.57 -1.66 12.70
CA PRO A 32 12.09 -2.15 13.97
C PRO A 32 11.00 -2.45 15.01
N SER A 33 9.87 -1.73 14.95
CA SER A 33 8.72 -1.86 15.86
C SER A 33 7.44 -1.49 15.10
N PRO A 34 6.29 -2.13 15.40
CA PRO A 34 5.02 -1.83 14.73
C PRO A 34 4.37 -0.55 15.28
N ASP A 35 4.94 0.62 14.96
CA ASP A 35 4.51 1.92 15.50
C ASP A 35 3.36 2.56 14.71
N GLY A 36 2.63 1.75 13.92
CA GLY A 36 1.47 2.15 13.13
C GLY A 36 1.75 2.32 11.62
N LEU A 37 0.67 2.34 10.84
CA LEU A 37 0.73 2.30 9.36
C LEU A 37 1.42 3.52 8.75
N ALA A 38 1.29 4.70 9.37
CA ALA A 38 1.92 5.93 8.90
C ALA A 38 3.46 5.84 8.89
N GLN A 39 4.05 4.97 9.72
CA GLN A 39 5.49 4.74 9.75
C GLN A 39 6.03 4.22 8.42
N ALA A 40 5.19 3.56 7.60
CA ALA A 40 5.59 3.10 6.27
C ALA A 40 6.07 4.25 5.37
N PHE A 41 5.44 5.43 5.46
CA PHE A 41 5.84 6.60 4.68
C PHE A 41 7.14 7.24 5.20
N ILE A 42 7.43 7.12 6.51
CA ILE A 42 8.70 7.56 7.09
C ILE A 42 9.82 6.62 6.65
N LEU A 43 9.61 5.31 6.76
CA LEU A 43 10.59 4.30 6.35
C LEU A 43 10.86 4.30 4.85
N GLY A 44 9.85 4.69 4.05
CA GLY A 44 9.87 4.77 2.61
C GLY A 44 10.18 6.16 2.04
N GLU A 45 10.52 7.15 2.86
CA GLU A 45 10.72 8.55 2.41
C GLU A 45 11.72 8.64 1.25
N GLU A 46 12.92 8.07 1.42
CA GLU A 46 13.96 8.04 0.39
C GLU A 46 13.53 7.25 -0.86
N PHE A 47 12.71 6.21 -0.69
CA PHE A 47 12.21 5.40 -1.80
C PHE A 47 11.14 6.13 -2.62
N LEU A 48 10.27 6.90 -1.96
CA LEU A 48 9.26 7.70 -2.62
C LEU A 48 9.89 8.90 -3.33
N GLY A 49 10.94 9.51 -2.76
CA GLY A 49 11.68 10.59 -3.43
C GLY A 49 10.85 11.82 -3.77
N GLY A 50 9.70 12.02 -3.09
CA GLY A 50 8.74 13.09 -3.38
C GLY A 50 7.72 12.76 -4.47
N GLU A 51 7.78 11.57 -5.06
CA GLU A 51 6.80 11.09 -6.06
C GLU A 51 5.53 10.52 -5.40
N PRO A 52 4.40 10.48 -6.14
CA PRO A 52 3.19 9.80 -5.69
C PRO A 52 3.46 8.32 -5.34
N GLY A 53 2.85 7.84 -4.26
CA GLY A 53 3.02 6.46 -3.78
C GLY A 53 1.69 5.75 -3.54
N ALA A 54 1.71 4.42 -3.67
CA ALA A 54 0.61 3.55 -3.27
C ALA A 54 1.05 2.62 -2.14
N MET A 55 0.23 2.49 -1.09
CA MET A 55 0.45 1.59 0.02
C MET A 55 -0.62 0.50 0.04
N VAL A 56 -0.19 -0.75 0.19
CA VAL A 56 -1.07 -1.91 0.38
C VAL A 56 -0.58 -2.72 1.57
N LEU A 57 -1.50 -3.20 2.40
CA LEU A 57 -1.18 -4.07 3.52
C LEU A 57 -0.95 -5.49 2.99
N GLY A 58 0.13 -6.15 3.44
CA GLY A 58 0.58 -7.43 2.89
C GLY A 58 -0.37 -8.62 3.14
N ASP A 59 -1.34 -8.46 4.03
CA ASP A 59 -2.36 -9.45 4.39
C ASP A 59 -3.72 -9.21 3.69
N ASN A 60 -3.83 -8.18 2.86
CA ASN A 60 -5.09 -7.84 2.20
C ASN A 60 -5.21 -8.53 0.83
N ILE A 61 -6.37 -9.14 0.58
CA ILE A 61 -6.70 -9.81 -0.69
C ILE A 61 -7.85 -9.07 -1.37
N PHE A 62 -7.63 -8.63 -2.61
CA PHE A 62 -8.63 -7.94 -3.41
C PHE A 62 -8.93 -8.73 -4.69
N TYR A 63 -10.22 -8.92 -4.99
CA TYR A 63 -10.68 -9.55 -6.21
C TYR A 63 -12.02 -8.96 -6.65
N GLY A 64 -12.17 -8.69 -7.94
CA GLY A 64 -13.41 -8.17 -8.48
C GLY A 64 -13.28 -7.71 -9.93
N ASN A 65 -14.41 -7.70 -10.63
CA ASN A 65 -14.47 -7.17 -11.99
C ASN A 65 -14.17 -5.66 -12.00
N GLY A 66 -13.40 -5.20 -12.97
CA GLY A 66 -13.07 -3.77 -13.13
C GLY A 66 -12.01 -3.23 -12.16
N PHE A 67 -11.46 -4.04 -11.25
CA PHE A 67 -10.47 -3.58 -10.26
C PHE A 67 -9.25 -2.91 -10.90
N ARG A 68 -8.73 -3.49 -11.99
CA ARG A 68 -7.62 -2.90 -12.76
C ARG A 68 -7.94 -1.49 -13.30
N THR A 69 -9.17 -1.27 -13.78
CA THR A 69 -9.59 0.03 -14.31
C THR A 69 -9.65 1.07 -13.20
N LEU A 70 -10.18 0.68 -12.05
CA LEU A 70 -10.25 1.52 -10.85
C LEU A 70 -8.85 1.94 -10.36
N LEU A 71 -7.91 0.98 -10.26
CA LEU A 71 -6.53 1.27 -9.84
C LEU A 71 -5.84 2.23 -10.81
N LYS A 72 -6.00 2.04 -12.12
CA LYS A 72 -5.42 2.96 -13.13
C LYS A 72 -5.96 4.38 -13.02
N ALA A 73 -7.26 4.53 -12.77
CA ALA A 73 -7.87 5.85 -12.59
C ALA A 73 -7.32 6.54 -11.33
N THR A 74 -7.05 5.77 -10.27
CA THR A 74 -6.50 6.26 -9.01
C THR A 74 -5.06 6.74 -9.15
N VAL A 75 -4.22 5.97 -9.87
CA VAL A 75 -2.84 6.39 -10.18
C VAL A 75 -2.85 7.73 -10.92
N ARG A 76 -3.69 7.86 -11.95
CA ARG A 76 -3.82 9.11 -12.70
C ARG A 76 -4.24 10.29 -11.81
N ASP A 77 -5.20 10.10 -10.91
CA ASP A 77 -5.66 11.17 -10.01
C ASP A 77 -4.57 11.60 -9.02
N ALA A 78 -3.74 10.67 -8.56
CA ALA A 78 -2.59 10.98 -7.73
C ALA A 78 -1.50 11.77 -8.50
N GLU A 79 -1.17 11.33 -9.72
CA GLU A 79 -0.14 11.93 -10.57
C GLU A 79 -0.55 13.31 -11.13
N GLU A 80 -1.78 13.45 -11.62
CA GLU A 80 -2.23 14.66 -12.31
C GLU A 80 -2.83 15.70 -11.35
N ASN A 81 -3.51 15.26 -10.28
CA ASN A 81 -4.28 16.13 -9.39
C ASN A 81 -3.75 16.18 -7.94
N GLY A 82 -2.73 15.38 -7.59
CA GLY A 82 -2.13 15.37 -6.25
C GLY A 82 -3.10 14.90 -5.15
N ARG A 83 -4.04 14.01 -5.49
CA ARG A 83 -5.09 13.56 -4.56
C ARG A 83 -4.76 12.21 -3.92
N ALA A 84 -5.21 12.05 -2.69
CA ALA A 84 -5.20 10.75 -2.00
C ALA A 84 -6.55 10.04 -2.21
N THR A 85 -6.49 8.74 -2.45
CA THR A 85 -7.69 7.89 -2.58
C THR A 85 -7.58 6.72 -1.61
N VAL A 86 -8.68 6.44 -0.91
CA VAL A 86 -8.84 5.25 -0.07
C VAL A 86 -9.96 4.38 -0.61
N PHE A 87 -9.84 3.07 -0.47
CA PHE A 87 -10.87 2.12 -0.90
C PHE A 87 -11.64 1.62 0.31
N GLY A 88 -12.88 2.10 0.46
CA GLY A 88 -13.82 1.58 1.44
C GLY A 88 -14.49 0.31 0.94
N TYR A 89 -14.80 -0.61 1.85
CA TYR A 89 -15.58 -1.81 1.55
C TYR A 89 -16.67 -1.98 2.60
N TYR A 90 -17.86 -2.38 2.16
CA TYR A 90 -18.98 -2.67 3.07
C TYR A 90 -18.68 -3.94 3.85
N VAL A 91 -18.65 -3.83 5.17
CA VAL A 91 -18.43 -4.94 6.10
C VAL A 91 -19.58 -5.03 7.09
N THR A 92 -19.83 -6.24 7.59
CA THR A 92 -20.88 -6.48 8.58
C THR A 92 -20.52 -5.98 9.98
N ASP A 93 -19.23 -5.82 10.27
CA ASP A 93 -18.71 -5.44 11.59
C ASP A 93 -17.69 -4.28 11.43
N PRO A 94 -18.17 -3.04 11.26
CA PRO A 94 -17.32 -1.89 10.92
C PRO A 94 -16.42 -1.42 12.07
N GLU A 95 -16.76 -1.71 13.33
CA GLU A 95 -16.02 -1.24 14.52
C GLU A 95 -14.60 -1.82 14.64
N ARG A 96 -14.33 -2.91 13.90
CA ARG A 96 -13.01 -3.55 13.84
C ARG A 96 -12.03 -2.86 12.88
N PHE A 97 -12.49 -1.86 12.14
CA PHE A 97 -11.74 -1.22 11.05
C PHE A 97 -11.75 0.31 11.18
N GLY A 98 -10.94 0.97 10.35
CA GLY A 98 -11.08 2.40 10.11
C GLY A 98 -12.38 2.67 9.35
N VAL A 99 -13.31 3.39 9.97
CA VAL A 99 -14.59 3.76 9.35
C VAL A 99 -14.44 5.10 8.63
N VAL A 100 -14.72 5.12 7.34
CA VAL A 100 -14.86 6.34 6.55
C VAL A 100 -16.32 6.76 6.54
N ALA A 101 -16.57 8.04 6.84
CA ALA A 101 -17.85 8.69 6.66
C ALA A 101 -17.78 9.60 5.44
N PHE A 102 -18.85 9.61 4.66
CA PHE A 102 -19.06 10.52 3.55
C PHE A 102 -20.13 11.54 3.93
N ASP A 103 -19.99 12.77 3.45
CA ASP A 103 -21.06 13.77 3.57
C ASP A 103 -22.13 13.56 2.47
N GLU A 104 -23.24 14.31 2.55
CA GLU A 104 -24.34 14.21 1.58
C GLU A 104 -23.97 14.67 0.16
N SER A 105 -22.78 15.25 -0.03
CA SER A 105 -22.32 15.79 -1.33
C SER A 105 -21.41 14.84 -2.12
N VAL A 106 -21.19 13.62 -1.61
CA VAL A 106 -20.46 12.54 -2.29
C VAL A 106 -21.41 11.54 -2.94
#